data_AF-A0A023FPC9-F1
#
_entry.id   AF-A0A023FPC9-F1
#
_cell.length_a   1.000
_cell.length_b   1.000
_cell.length_c   1.000
_cell.angle_alpha   90.00
_cell.angle_beta   90.00
_cell.angle_gamma   90.00
#
_symmetry.space_group_name_H-M   'P 1'
#
loop_
_entity.id
_entity.type
_entity.pdbx_description
1 polymer ?
#
loop_
_entity_poly.entity_id
_entity_poly.type
_entity_poly.pdbx_seq_one_letter_code
_entity_poly.pdbx_strand_id
1 'polypeptide(L)'
;EPQNFLRWALRTVSDRCSQGQAEDTSGRNLEEIVNSKKLINGLVVIRQCVPDDAELIKRTLVSWSDAEKLDLILTTGGTGFSARDVTPEATRAVIMKEAPGITIAIIQKSLSVTPMAMLSRLVCGIRNQTLIINLPGSRKGAQECFEFASPAIPHAVDQLQERKAKTDKLHGLISRSGPSASAKFHGCQCTAEESPNTSVASRPRHSPYPLISVAEAQAIVTDLCNELDTELVPFQVAGGRILAEDVYALDALPPFPASIKDGYAVIASDGDGLRQVVDAIPAGSNPAQQVKPGQCARISTGAPVPEPCDAVVQVEDTELVHASEDGSQEIEVKILKAPTVGQDIRRVGSDIEKGQLVLARKTKLGPSDLGLLATVGATSVNVYKLPRVAVLSTGNEVVAPGSVLKPGQIRDSNKTTLLTSLEKIGFPAHDAGIARDEYEDHAHKLK
;
A
#
# COMPACT_ATOMS: atom_id res chain seq x y z
N GLU A 1 -35.88 -23.60 15.08
CA GLU A 1 -35.41 -22.20 15.20
C GLU A 1 -35.42 -21.56 13.82
N PRO A 2 -35.84 -20.30 13.63
CA PRO A 2 -35.74 -19.70 12.30
C PRO A 2 -34.25 -19.55 11.98
N GLN A 3 -33.79 -20.30 10.97
CA GLN A 3 -32.41 -20.21 10.51
C GLN A 3 -32.17 -18.78 10.02
N ASN A 4 -31.38 -18.01 10.76
CA ASN A 4 -31.13 -16.61 10.49
C ASN A 4 -30.04 -16.50 9.41
N PHE A 5 -30.41 -16.79 8.15
CA PHE A 5 -29.56 -16.60 6.98
C PHE A 5 -29.89 -15.27 6.32
N LEU A 6 -28.87 -14.63 5.76
CA LEU A 6 -29.03 -13.41 4.97
C LEU A 6 -29.73 -13.74 3.65
N ARG A 7 -30.67 -12.90 3.19
CA ARG A 7 -31.41 -13.02 1.92
C ARG A 7 -30.76 -12.18 0.83
N TRP A 8 -30.30 -12.83 -0.23
CA TRP A 8 -29.46 -12.22 -1.26
C TRP A 8 -30.18 -12.19 -2.60
N ALA A 9 -29.90 -11.17 -3.40
CA ALA A 9 -30.20 -11.22 -4.83
C ALA A 9 -28.98 -11.01 -5.70
N LEU A 10 -29.03 -11.63 -6.88
CA LEU A 10 -27.97 -11.58 -7.86
C LEU A 10 -28.51 -11.10 -9.20
N ARG A 11 -27.94 -10.00 -9.69
CA ARG A 11 -28.29 -9.38 -10.96
C ARG A 11 -27.15 -9.52 -11.96
N THR A 12 -27.36 -10.28 -13.02
CA THR A 12 -26.45 -10.25 -14.17
C THR A 12 -26.87 -9.16 -15.15
N VAL A 13 -25.97 -8.24 -15.46
CA VAL A 13 -26.16 -7.19 -16.46
C VAL A 13 -25.34 -7.55 -17.68
N SER A 14 -26.03 -7.94 -18.75
CA SER A 14 -25.42 -8.29 -20.03
C SER A 14 -26.48 -8.36 -21.13
N ASP A 15 -26.32 -7.53 -22.17
CA ASP A 15 -27.12 -7.60 -23.39
C ASP A 15 -27.17 -9.03 -23.96
N ARG A 16 -26.00 -9.67 -24.10
CA ARG A 16 -25.87 -11.02 -24.65
C ARG A 16 -26.58 -12.09 -23.80
N CYS A 17 -26.40 -12.06 -22.47
CA CYS A 17 -27.03 -13.05 -21.60
C CYS A 17 -28.56 -12.85 -21.56
N SER A 18 -29.02 -11.59 -21.54
CA SER A 18 -30.45 -11.28 -21.51
C SER A 18 -31.20 -11.71 -22.78
N GLN A 19 -30.51 -11.73 -23.92
CA GLN A 19 -31.03 -12.18 -25.22
C GLN A 19 -30.85 -13.70 -25.45
N GLY A 20 -30.28 -14.44 -24.48
CA GLY A 20 -30.01 -15.87 -24.62
C GLY A 20 -28.85 -16.22 -25.56
N GLN A 21 -28.03 -15.25 -25.95
CA GLN A 21 -26.87 -15.42 -26.84
C GLN A 21 -25.58 -15.83 -26.10
N ALA A 22 -25.61 -15.82 -24.77
CA ALA A 22 -24.52 -16.25 -23.91
C ALA A 22 -25.06 -16.82 -22.61
N GLU A 23 -24.29 -17.72 -22.01
CA GLU A 23 -24.61 -18.27 -20.71
C GLU A 23 -24.09 -17.36 -19.59
N ASP A 24 -24.95 -17.11 -18.60
CA ASP A 24 -24.62 -16.37 -17.38
C ASP A 24 -23.75 -17.21 -16.43
N THR A 25 -22.46 -17.30 -16.77
CA THR A 25 -21.48 -18.07 -16.00
C THR A 25 -21.10 -17.38 -14.68
N SER A 26 -21.01 -16.06 -14.67
CA SER A 26 -20.67 -15.27 -13.48
C SER A 26 -21.77 -15.33 -12.42
N GLY A 27 -23.02 -15.17 -12.85
CA GLY A 27 -24.18 -15.25 -11.96
C GLY A 27 -24.31 -16.62 -11.31
N ARG A 28 -24.25 -17.70 -12.10
CA ARG A 28 -24.32 -19.07 -11.54
C ARG A 28 -23.18 -19.37 -10.56
N ASN A 29 -21.96 -18.93 -10.88
CA ASN A 29 -20.81 -19.14 -10.00
C ASN A 29 -20.98 -18.43 -8.65
N LEU A 30 -21.44 -17.19 -8.63
CA LEU A 30 -21.70 -16.46 -7.39
C LEU A 30 -22.84 -17.10 -6.59
N GLU A 31 -23.89 -17.57 -7.25
CA GLU A 31 -24.98 -18.30 -6.60
C GLU A 31 -24.50 -19.58 -5.91
N GLU A 32 -23.65 -20.38 -6.58
CA GLU A 32 -23.03 -21.57 -5.98
C GLU A 32 -22.16 -21.23 -4.77
N ILE A 33 -21.35 -20.17 -4.85
CA ILE A 33 -20.49 -19.73 -3.75
C ILE A 33 -21.32 -19.30 -2.54
N VAL A 34 -22.34 -18.46 -2.75
CA VAL A 34 -23.20 -17.97 -1.66
C VAL A 34 -23.99 -19.13 -1.03
N ASN A 35 -24.60 -19.98 -1.86
CA ASN A 35 -25.41 -21.10 -1.37
C ASN A 35 -24.57 -22.20 -0.69
N SER A 36 -23.26 -22.26 -0.95
CA SER A 36 -22.34 -23.14 -0.22
C SER A 36 -22.21 -22.80 1.27
N LYS A 37 -22.60 -21.57 1.66
CA LYS A 37 -22.51 -21.03 3.03
C LYS A 37 -21.10 -21.06 3.64
N LYS A 38 -20.07 -21.28 2.83
CA LYS A 38 -18.67 -21.36 3.29
C LYS A 38 -18.10 -20.01 3.71
N LEU A 39 -18.47 -18.95 2.98
CA LEU A 39 -17.97 -17.60 3.24
C LEU A 39 -18.88 -16.82 4.18
N ILE A 40 -20.18 -16.81 3.89
CA ILE A 40 -21.19 -16.11 4.67
C ILE A 40 -22.44 -17.00 4.73
N ASN A 41 -23.14 -17.00 5.86
CA ASN A 41 -24.43 -17.69 6.00
C ASN A 41 -25.55 -16.92 5.25
N GLY A 42 -25.53 -17.01 3.92
CA GLY A 42 -26.49 -16.39 3.00
C GLY A 42 -27.23 -17.42 2.14
N LEU A 43 -28.31 -16.96 1.53
CA LEU A 43 -29.07 -17.71 0.52
C LEU A 43 -29.47 -16.76 -0.61
N VAL A 44 -29.14 -17.11 -1.85
CA VAL A 44 -29.66 -16.40 -3.02
C VAL A 44 -31.13 -16.77 -3.19
N VAL A 45 -32.00 -15.78 -2.97
CA VAL A 45 -33.46 -15.95 -3.06
C VAL A 45 -34.01 -15.48 -4.40
N ILE A 46 -33.29 -14.58 -5.08
CA ILE A 46 -33.67 -14.07 -6.40
C ILE A 46 -32.42 -13.95 -7.28
N ARG A 47 -32.46 -14.54 -8.47
CA ARG A 47 -31.47 -14.34 -9.53
C ARG A 47 -32.18 -13.95 -10.81
N GLN A 48 -31.68 -12.91 -11.48
CA GLN A 48 -32.26 -12.48 -12.75
C GLN A 48 -31.20 -11.80 -13.62
N CYS A 49 -31.36 -11.89 -14.94
CA CYS A 49 -30.52 -11.23 -15.93
C CYS A 49 -31.29 -10.10 -16.63
N VAL A 50 -30.63 -8.96 -16.87
CA VAL A 50 -31.16 -7.80 -17.63
C VAL A 50 -30.13 -7.33 -18.66
N PRO A 51 -30.58 -6.67 -19.74
CA PRO A 51 -29.66 -5.97 -20.64
C PRO A 51 -28.98 -4.80 -19.93
N ASP A 52 -27.98 -4.24 -20.60
CA ASP A 52 -27.24 -3.04 -20.18
C ASP A 52 -28.10 -1.77 -20.35
N ASP A 53 -29.19 -1.70 -19.58
CA ASP A 53 -30.19 -0.64 -19.58
C ASP A 53 -30.32 -0.04 -18.18
N ALA A 54 -30.00 1.25 -18.06
CA ALA A 54 -29.95 1.94 -16.78
C ALA A 54 -31.30 1.96 -16.05
N GLU A 55 -32.42 2.07 -16.76
CA GLU A 55 -33.75 2.15 -16.15
C GLU A 55 -34.20 0.79 -15.62
N LEU A 56 -33.92 -0.29 -16.36
CA LEU A 56 -34.20 -1.66 -15.89
C LEU A 56 -33.35 -2.04 -14.68
N ILE A 57 -32.07 -1.64 -14.66
CA ILE A 57 -31.19 -1.86 -13.50
C ILE A 57 -31.72 -1.08 -12.30
N LYS A 58 -32.07 0.21 -12.45
CA LYS A 58 -32.62 1.03 -11.35
C LYS A 58 -33.89 0.42 -10.77
N ARG A 59 -34.88 0.10 -11.62
CA ARG A 59 -36.17 -0.48 -11.18
C ARG A 59 -35.98 -1.77 -10.41
N THR A 60 -35.07 -2.62 -10.89
CA THR A 60 -34.66 -3.84 -10.20
C THR A 60 -34.13 -3.54 -8.81
N LEU A 61 -33.11 -2.69 -8.71
CA LEU A 61 -32.41 -2.42 -7.45
C LEU A 61 -33.38 -1.82 -6.41
N VAL A 62 -34.28 -0.93 -6.86
CA VAL A 62 -35.34 -0.36 -6.03
C VAL A 62 -36.32 -1.43 -5.57
N SER A 63 -36.86 -2.24 -6.48
CA SER A 63 -37.82 -3.30 -6.14
C SER A 63 -37.24 -4.29 -5.13
N TRP A 64 -35.99 -4.70 -5.33
CA TRP A 64 -35.30 -5.67 -4.48
C TRP A 64 -34.93 -5.11 -3.10
N SER A 65 -34.62 -3.83 -3.02
CA SER A 65 -34.30 -3.18 -1.75
C SER A 65 -35.57 -2.83 -0.96
N ASP A 66 -36.59 -2.28 -1.64
CA ASP A 66 -37.72 -1.64 -0.97
C ASP A 66 -38.92 -2.59 -0.76
N ALA A 67 -39.25 -3.38 -1.78
CA ALA A 67 -40.39 -4.29 -1.73
C ALA A 67 -39.98 -5.65 -1.16
N GLU A 68 -38.92 -6.25 -1.70
CA GLU A 68 -38.44 -7.58 -1.28
C GLU A 68 -37.64 -7.55 0.03
N LYS A 69 -37.15 -6.36 0.42
CA LYS A 69 -36.37 -6.11 1.64
C LYS A 69 -35.21 -7.10 1.80
N LEU A 70 -34.39 -7.20 0.75
CA LEU A 70 -33.23 -8.07 0.75
C LEU A 70 -32.09 -7.46 1.55
N ASP A 71 -31.25 -8.31 2.12
CA ASP A 71 -30.12 -7.88 2.93
C ASP A 71 -28.95 -7.40 2.06
N LEU A 72 -28.73 -8.07 0.93
CA LEU A 72 -27.63 -7.81 0.00
C LEU A 72 -28.05 -8.02 -1.45
N ILE A 73 -27.64 -7.10 -2.32
CA ILE A 73 -27.75 -7.21 -3.77
C ILE A 73 -26.35 -7.20 -4.38
N LEU A 74 -26.03 -8.23 -5.15
CA LEU A 74 -24.84 -8.29 -5.98
C LEU A 74 -25.24 -8.06 -7.44
N THR A 75 -24.51 -7.18 -8.14
CA THR A 75 -24.61 -7.10 -9.61
C THR A 75 -23.31 -7.60 -10.24
N THR A 76 -23.40 -8.23 -11.42
CA THR A 76 -22.23 -8.64 -12.22
C THR A 76 -22.39 -8.12 -13.65
N GLY A 77 -21.40 -7.37 -14.13
CA GLY A 77 -21.38 -6.81 -15.49
C GLY A 77 -21.79 -5.33 -15.57
N GLY A 78 -21.53 -4.73 -16.73
CA GLY A 78 -21.85 -3.32 -17.01
C GLY A 78 -20.99 -2.30 -16.26
N THR A 79 -19.80 -2.69 -15.76
CA THR A 79 -18.90 -1.84 -14.93
C THR A 79 -17.65 -1.36 -15.66
N GLY A 80 -17.48 -1.71 -16.95
CA GLY A 80 -16.33 -1.32 -17.78
C GLY A 80 -16.45 0.10 -18.34
N PHE A 81 -15.65 0.44 -19.35
CA PHE A 81 -15.63 1.78 -19.99
C PHE A 81 -16.45 1.85 -21.29
N SER A 82 -17.12 0.77 -21.72
CA SER A 82 -17.91 0.80 -22.95
C SER A 82 -19.15 1.69 -22.79
N ALA A 83 -19.66 2.22 -23.89
CA ALA A 83 -20.89 3.04 -23.87
C ALA A 83 -22.13 2.27 -23.36
N ARG A 84 -22.08 0.94 -23.35
CA ARG A 84 -23.14 0.09 -22.79
C ARG A 84 -22.95 -0.13 -21.28
N ASP A 85 -21.74 -0.02 -20.74
CA ASP A 85 -21.50 -0.20 -19.31
C ASP A 85 -22.15 0.93 -18.49
N VAL A 86 -23.32 0.67 -17.90
CA VAL A 86 -24.12 1.69 -17.17
C VAL A 86 -24.49 1.28 -15.74
N THR A 87 -24.01 0.13 -15.26
CA THR A 87 -24.32 -0.40 -13.92
C THR A 87 -23.92 0.55 -12.78
N PRO A 88 -22.74 1.20 -12.80
CA PRO A 88 -22.34 2.16 -11.77
C PRO A 88 -23.27 3.38 -11.68
N GLU A 89 -23.63 3.95 -12.83
CA GLU A 89 -24.52 5.11 -12.95
C GLU A 89 -25.92 4.76 -12.45
N ALA A 90 -26.45 3.60 -12.83
CA ALA A 90 -27.73 3.10 -12.37
C ALA A 90 -27.74 2.87 -10.86
N THR A 91 -26.66 2.29 -10.30
CA THR A 91 -26.51 2.05 -8.87
C THR A 91 -26.43 3.36 -8.08
N ARG A 92 -25.58 4.29 -8.53
CA ARG A 92 -25.42 5.61 -7.87
C ARG A 92 -26.72 6.40 -7.83
N ALA A 93 -27.57 6.25 -8.85
CA ALA A 93 -28.87 6.93 -8.91
C ALA A 93 -29.91 6.42 -7.88
N VAL A 94 -29.72 5.24 -7.28
CA VAL A 94 -30.72 4.62 -6.38
C VAL A 94 -30.22 4.43 -4.95
N ILE A 95 -28.91 4.42 -4.72
CA ILE A 95 -28.35 4.36 -3.37
C ILE A 95 -28.60 5.68 -2.63
N MET A 96 -28.88 5.58 -1.34
CA MET A 96 -29.07 6.71 -0.44
C MET A 96 -27.75 7.13 0.23
N LYS A 97 -26.82 6.19 0.36
CA LYS A 97 -25.50 6.42 0.95
C LYS A 97 -24.44 5.61 0.21
N GLU A 98 -23.35 6.24 -0.21
CA GLU A 98 -22.23 5.52 -0.79
C GLU A 98 -21.44 4.74 0.27
N ALA A 99 -20.87 3.59 -0.13
CA ALA A 99 -19.98 2.77 0.69
C ALA A 99 -18.60 2.66 0.02
N PRO A 100 -17.87 3.78 -0.16
CA PRO A 100 -16.64 3.82 -0.96
C PRO A 100 -15.52 2.94 -0.37
N GLY A 101 -15.51 2.71 0.94
CA GLY A 101 -14.52 1.84 1.58
C GLY A 101 -14.53 0.39 1.05
N ILE A 102 -15.71 -0.13 0.70
CA ILE A 102 -15.84 -1.47 0.09
C ILE A 102 -15.26 -1.46 -1.33
N THR A 103 -15.61 -0.43 -2.12
CA THR A 103 -15.05 -0.25 -3.47
C THR A 103 -13.54 -0.15 -3.44
N ILE A 104 -12.98 0.70 -2.56
CA ILE A 104 -11.52 0.88 -2.41
C ILE A 104 -10.85 -0.44 -2.03
N ALA A 105 -11.39 -1.18 -1.07
CA ALA A 105 -10.84 -2.46 -0.65
C ALA A 105 -10.84 -3.51 -1.78
N ILE A 106 -11.92 -3.58 -2.56
CA ILE A 106 -11.99 -4.46 -3.73
C ILE A 106 -10.93 -4.05 -4.76
N ILE A 107 -10.88 -2.78 -5.16
CA ILE A 107 -9.94 -2.30 -6.18
C ILE A 107 -8.49 -2.49 -5.74
N GLN A 108 -8.14 -2.15 -4.50
CA GLN A 108 -6.79 -2.31 -3.96
C GLN A 108 -6.33 -3.77 -4.00
N LYS A 109 -7.20 -4.71 -3.61
CA LYS A 109 -6.88 -6.15 -3.66
C LYS A 109 -6.83 -6.66 -5.09
N SER A 110 -7.76 -6.25 -5.96
CA SER A 110 -7.78 -6.63 -7.36
C SER A 110 -6.55 -6.14 -8.13
N LEU A 111 -6.02 -4.95 -7.81
CA LEU A 111 -4.77 -4.43 -8.41
C LEU A 111 -3.54 -5.28 -8.09
N SER A 112 -3.54 -6.02 -6.98
CA SER A 112 -2.48 -7.00 -6.68
C SER A 112 -2.57 -8.27 -7.53
N VAL A 113 -3.72 -8.52 -8.17
CA VAL A 113 -3.97 -9.69 -9.02
C VAL A 113 -3.83 -9.34 -10.51
N THR A 114 -4.39 -8.20 -10.94
CA THR A 114 -4.33 -7.76 -12.33
C THR A 114 -4.34 -6.24 -12.46
N PRO A 115 -3.48 -5.65 -13.32
CA PRO A 115 -3.54 -4.22 -13.61
C PRO A 115 -4.87 -3.81 -14.23
N MET A 116 -5.59 -4.72 -14.90
CA MET A 116 -6.89 -4.42 -15.54
C MET A 116 -7.98 -4.00 -14.54
N ALA A 117 -7.77 -4.24 -13.24
CA ALA A 117 -8.69 -3.78 -12.20
C ALA A 117 -8.87 -2.25 -12.21
N MET A 118 -7.89 -1.49 -12.70
CA MET A 118 -7.99 -0.02 -12.82
C MET A 118 -9.10 0.45 -13.77
N LEU A 119 -9.59 -0.43 -14.65
CA LEU A 119 -10.63 -0.12 -15.63
C LEU A 119 -12.05 -0.40 -15.11
N SER A 120 -12.18 -0.83 -13.85
CA SER A 120 -13.47 -1.18 -13.25
C SER A 120 -14.06 0.01 -12.49
N ARG A 121 -15.28 0.44 -12.87
CA ARG A 121 -15.98 1.58 -12.26
C ARG A 121 -16.94 1.16 -11.15
N LEU A 122 -16.56 0.20 -10.31
CA LEU A 122 -17.45 -0.38 -9.30
C LEU A 122 -18.06 0.68 -8.36
N VAL A 123 -19.36 0.56 -8.09
CA VAL A 123 -20.04 1.34 -7.05
C VAL A 123 -20.60 0.38 -6.01
N CYS A 124 -20.34 0.69 -4.74
CA CYS A 124 -20.96 0.05 -3.59
C CYS A 124 -21.73 1.11 -2.81
N GLY A 125 -22.91 0.75 -2.32
CA GLY A 125 -23.74 1.69 -1.57
C GLY A 125 -24.91 1.04 -0.88
N ILE A 126 -25.66 1.85 -0.16
CA ILE A 126 -26.75 1.43 0.71
C ILE A 126 -28.02 2.07 0.22
N ARG A 127 -29.09 1.28 0.12
CA ARG A 127 -30.46 1.76 -0.07
C ARG A 127 -31.32 1.18 1.04
N ASN A 128 -31.94 2.03 1.86
CA ASN A 128 -32.66 1.60 3.06
C ASN A 128 -31.76 0.70 3.94
N GLN A 129 -32.16 -0.57 4.14
CA GLN A 129 -31.41 -1.56 4.93
C GLN A 129 -30.70 -2.59 4.04
N THR A 130 -30.58 -2.31 2.74
CA THR A 130 -29.98 -3.20 1.74
C THR A 130 -28.61 -2.69 1.32
N LEU A 131 -27.60 -3.55 1.39
CA LEU A 131 -26.30 -3.29 0.82
C LEU A 131 -26.30 -3.67 -0.67
N ILE A 132 -25.70 -2.85 -1.53
CA ILE A 132 -25.58 -3.06 -2.97
C ILE A 132 -24.10 -3.02 -3.36
N ILE A 133 -23.61 -4.05 -4.03
CA ILE A 133 -22.22 -4.18 -4.48
C ILE A 133 -22.20 -4.51 -5.97
N ASN A 134 -21.59 -3.64 -6.78
CA ASN A 134 -21.29 -3.96 -8.17
C ASN A 134 -20.01 -4.79 -8.29
N LEU A 135 -20.04 -5.80 -9.15
CA LEU A 135 -18.92 -6.68 -9.47
C LEU A 135 -18.65 -6.69 -10.98
N PRO A 136 -17.41 -6.98 -11.42
CA PRO A 136 -17.08 -7.12 -12.83
C PRO A 136 -17.87 -8.23 -13.52
N GLY A 137 -18.00 -8.16 -14.85
CA GLY A 137 -18.77 -9.14 -15.63
C GLY A 137 -18.12 -10.52 -15.81
N SER A 138 -16.79 -10.64 -15.64
CA SER A 138 -16.08 -11.90 -15.84
C SER A 138 -16.25 -12.83 -14.63
N ARG A 139 -16.41 -14.14 -14.86
CA ARG A 139 -16.63 -15.13 -13.79
C ARG A 139 -15.56 -15.05 -12.70
N LYS A 140 -14.29 -15.03 -13.11
CA LYS A 140 -13.14 -14.94 -12.21
C LYS A 140 -13.11 -13.61 -11.45
N GLY A 141 -13.29 -12.48 -12.17
CA GLY A 141 -13.24 -11.15 -11.56
C GLY A 141 -14.37 -10.93 -10.56
N ALA A 142 -15.58 -11.40 -10.87
CA ALA A 142 -16.73 -11.32 -9.97
C ALA A 142 -16.50 -12.12 -8.67
N GLN A 143 -15.95 -13.34 -8.80
CA GLN A 143 -15.63 -14.20 -7.66
C GLN A 143 -14.57 -13.56 -6.75
N GLU A 144 -13.43 -13.14 -7.31
CA GLU A 144 -12.34 -12.54 -6.53
C GLU A 144 -12.81 -11.27 -5.81
N CYS A 145 -13.54 -10.38 -6.51
CA CYS A 145 -14.08 -9.17 -5.92
C CYS A 145 -15.07 -9.48 -4.78
N PHE A 146 -15.91 -10.51 -4.94
CA PHE A 146 -16.82 -10.93 -3.89
C PHE A 146 -16.08 -11.49 -2.67
N GLU A 147 -15.08 -12.35 -2.88
CA GLU A 147 -14.23 -12.90 -1.81
C GLU A 147 -13.52 -11.78 -1.04
N PHE A 148 -13.04 -10.74 -1.74
CA PHE A 148 -12.40 -9.57 -1.13
C PHE A 148 -13.33 -8.75 -0.25
N ALA A 149 -14.60 -8.63 -0.64
CA ALA A 149 -15.63 -7.89 0.09
C ALA A 149 -16.27 -8.72 1.23
N SER A 150 -16.29 -10.05 1.10
CA SER A 150 -17.02 -10.96 1.98
C SER A 150 -16.77 -10.78 3.48
N PRO A 151 -15.55 -10.47 3.99
CA PRO A 151 -15.35 -10.35 5.43
C PRO A 151 -16.11 -9.18 6.08
N ALA A 152 -16.42 -8.13 5.33
CA ALA A 152 -17.10 -6.93 5.84
C ALA A 152 -18.64 -7.02 5.77
N ILE A 153 -19.17 -7.90 4.90
CA ILE A 153 -20.60 -7.98 4.59
C ILE A 153 -21.46 -8.31 5.83
N PRO A 154 -21.15 -9.33 6.67
CA PRO A 154 -21.99 -9.65 7.82
C PRO A 154 -22.15 -8.47 8.79
N HIS A 155 -21.05 -7.78 9.10
CA HIS A 155 -21.08 -6.64 10.00
C HIS A 155 -21.84 -5.45 9.40
N ALA A 156 -21.65 -5.16 8.11
CA ALA A 156 -22.35 -4.09 7.43
C ALA A 156 -23.87 -4.31 7.43
N VAL A 157 -24.32 -5.54 7.14
CA VAL A 157 -25.75 -5.88 7.14
C VAL A 157 -26.33 -5.83 8.56
N ASP A 158 -25.63 -6.34 9.58
CA ASP A 158 -26.10 -6.27 10.97
C ASP A 158 -26.27 -4.81 11.46
N GLN A 159 -25.39 -3.89 11.03
CA GLN A 159 -25.54 -2.47 11.32
C GLN A 159 -26.77 -1.86 10.63
N LEU A 160 -27.03 -2.22 9.38
CA LEU A 160 -28.16 -1.70 8.58
C LEU A 160 -29.52 -2.19 9.08
N GLN A 161 -29.57 -3.42 9.57
CA GLN A 161 -30.79 -4.04 10.07
C GLN A 161 -31.17 -3.57 11.48
N GLU A 162 -30.46 -2.57 12.02
CA GLU A 162 -30.64 -2.05 13.38
C GLU A 162 -30.78 -3.18 14.42
N ARG A 163 -30.01 -4.26 14.25
CA ARG A 163 -29.90 -5.35 15.24
C ARG A 163 -29.09 -4.87 16.44
N LYS A 164 -29.51 -3.74 17.04
CA LYS A 164 -29.08 -3.21 18.34
C LYS A 164 -29.67 -4.09 19.43
N ALA A 165 -29.09 -5.27 19.56
CA ALA A 165 -29.11 -6.07 20.78
C ALA A 165 -27.80 -6.87 20.85
N LYS A 166 -26.66 -6.15 20.83
CA LYS A 166 -25.33 -6.65 21.24
C LYS A 166 -24.28 -5.53 21.35
N THR A 167 -24.52 -4.36 20.75
CA THR A 167 -23.54 -3.25 20.67
C THR A 167 -23.65 -2.20 21.78
N ASP A 168 -24.49 -2.38 22.80
CA ASP A 168 -24.51 -1.49 23.98
C ASP A 168 -23.52 -1.91 25.08
N LYS A 169 -22.87 -3.08 24.95
CA LYS A 169 -21.81 -3.51 25.88
C LYS A 169 -20.44 -2.93 25.58
N LEU A 170 -20.22 -2.33 24.39
CA LEU A 170 -18.88 -1.96 23.93
C LEU A 170 -18.51 -0.50 24.20
N HIS A 171 -19.47 0.42 24.33
CA HIS A 171 -19.18 1.84 24.57
C HIS A 171 -19.23 2.28 26.04
N GLY A 172 -19.81 1.48 26.94
CA GLY A 172 -19.87 1.79 28.38
C GLY A 172 -18.57 1.51 29.16
N LEU A 173 -17.61 0.79 28.57
CA LEU A 173 -16.37 0.38 29.24
C LEU A 173 -15.17 1.29 28.93
N ILE A 174 -15.30 2.23 28.00
CA ILE A 174 -14.19 3.09 27.54
C ILE A 174 -14.05 4.38 28.37
N SER A 175 -15.04 4.73 29.22
CA SER A 175 -15.04 6.02 29.94
C SER A 175 -14.71 5.96 31.44
N ARG A 176 -14.20 4.84 31.96
CA ARG A 176 -13.64 4.81 33.33
C ARG A 176 -12.39 3.93 33.37
N SER A 177 -11.22 4.56 33.34
CA SER A 177 -10.08 4.38 34.27
C SER A 177 -8.80 4.90 33.63
N GLY A 178 -8.36 6.09 34.05
CA GLY A 178 -6.96 6.52 33.92
C GLY A 178 -6.03 5.70 34.84
N PRO A 179 -4.70 5.90 34.73
CA PRO A 179 -3.71 4.86 34.93
C PRO A 179 -3.43 4.58 36.41
N SER A 180 -3.33 3.31 36.76
CA SER A 180 -2.64 2.88 37.98
C SER A 180 -1.67 1.76 37.62
N ALA A 181 -0.40 2.09 37.77
CA ALA A 181 0.73 1.19 37.63
C ALA A 181 0.65 0.06 38.66
N SER A 182 0.68 -1.17 38.17
CA SER A 182 1.39 -2.27 38.82
C SER A 182 1.52 -3.40 37.81
N ALA A 183 2.76 -3.73 37.43
CA ALA A 183 3.06 -4.95 36.71
C ALA A 183 2.55 -6.15 37.53
N LYS A 184 1.39 -6.71 37.15
CA LYS A 184 0.95 -8.00 37.69
C LYS A 184 1.67 -9.08 36.92
N PHE A 185 2.81 -9.49 37.45
CA PHE A 185 3.29 -10.85 37.25
C PHE A 185 2.12 -11.81 37.49
N HIS A 186 1.74 -12.59 36.49
CA HIS A 186 0.77 -13.66 36.70
C HIS A 186 1.46 -14.74 37.54
N GLY A 187 1.12 -14.80 38.82
CA GLY A 187 1.46 -15.93 39.68
C GLY A 187 0.70 -17.16 39.22
N CYS A 188 1.34 -18.06 38.48
CA CYS A 188 0.86 -19.42 38.24
C CYS A 188 1.35 -20.26 39.43
N GLN A 189 0.45 -20.66 40.32
CA GLN A 189 0.69 -21.81 41.20
C GLN A 189 0.50 -23.07 40.37
N CYS A 190 1.54 -23.41 39.63
CA CYS A 190 1.55 -24.55 38.75
C CYS A 190 2.73 -25.39 39.22
N THR A 191 2.49 -26.19 40.27
CA THR A 191 3.38 -27.29 40.64
C THR A 191 3.46 -28.20 39.42
N ALA A 192 4.63 -28.27 38.80
CA ALA A 192 4.96 -29.25 37.77
C ALA A 192 5.08 -30.65 38.39
N GLU A 193 4.02 -31.10 39.04
CA GLU A 193 3.84 -32.44 39.57
C GLU A 193 2.45 -32.91 39.14
N GLU A 194 2.29 -33.27 37.87
CA GLU A 194 1.23 -34.20 37.48
C GLU A 194 1.70 -35.03 36.28
N SER A 195 1.72 -36.34 36.51
CA SER A 195 2.44 -37.37 35.77
C SER A 195 2.01 -37.49 34.30
N PRO A 196 2.91 -37.92 33.38
CA PRO A 196 2.61 -38.07 31.95
C PRO A 196 1.67 -39.24 31.61
N ASN A 197 0.90 -39.75 32.58
CA ASN A 197 0.05 -40.94 32.48
C ASN A 197 -1.41 -40.66 32.85
N THR A 198 -1.95 -39.50 32.48
CA THR A 198 -3.40 -39.33 32.48
C THR A 198 -3.98 -40.09 31.29
N SER A 199 -4.89 -41.04 31.55
CA SER A 199 -5.60 -41.78 30.49
C SER A 199 -6.17 -40.79 29.46
N VAL A 200 -6.23 -41.17 28.18
CA VAL A 200 -6.83 -40.31 27.13
C VAL A 200 -8.23 -39.83 27.54
N ALA A 201 -8.97 -40.67 28.26
CA ALA A 201 -10.30 -40.36 28.78
C ALA A 201 -10.34 -39.27 29.87
N SER A 202 -9.24 -39.04 30.58
CA SER A 202 -9.10 -38.07 31.68
C SER A 202 -8.44 -36.74 31.27
N ARG A 203 -8.19 -36.51 29.98
CA ARG A 203 -7.66 -35.23 29.51
C ARG A 203 -8.64 -34.08 29.80
N PRO A 204 -8.17 -32.89 30.21
CA PRO A 204 -9.03 -31.73 30.43
C PRO A 204 -9.89 -31.42 29.20
N ARG A 205 -11.21 -31.26 29.40
CA ARG A 205 -12.17 -30.89 28.34
C ARG A 205 -12.39 -29.39 28.21
N HIS A 206 -11.75 -28.60 29.07
CA HIS A 206 -11.77 -27.15 29.04
C HIS A 206 -10.34 -26.64 29.02
N SER A 207 -10.11 -25.58 28.24
CA SER A 207 -8.83 -24.88 28.23
C SER A 207 -8.58 -24.26 29.61
N PRO A 208 -7.37 -24.40 30.17
CA PRO A 208 -6.99 -23.65 31.37
C PRO A 208 -6.83 -22.14 31.08
N TYR A 209 -6.76 -21.75 29.80
CA TYR A 209 -6.69 -20.36 29.37
C TYR A 209 -8.07 -19.84 28.94
N PRO A 210 -8.48 -18.65 29.41
CA PRO A 210 -9.73 -18.03 29.00
C PRO A 210 -9.68 -17.63 27.52
N LEU A 211 -10.83 -17.70 26.84
CA LEU A 211 -10.98 -17.15 25.50
C LEU A 211 -11.01 -15.62 25.58
N ILE A 212 -10.10 -14.98 24.85
CA ILE A 212 -10.03 -13.52 24.71
C ILE A 212 -10.45 -13.10 23.30
N SER A 213 -10.86 -11.85 23.15
CA SER A 213 -11.15 -11.27 21.83
C SER A 213 -9.86 -11.06 21.03
N VAL A 214 -9.99 -10.98 19.70
CA VAL A 214 -8.85 -10.68 18.82
C VAL A 214 -8.22 -9.33 19.15
N ALA A 215 -9.03 -8.33 19.50
CA ALA A 215 -8.55 -7.00 19.86
C ALA A 215 -7.70 -7.02 21.14
N GLU A 216 -8.14 -7.76 22.16
CA GLU A 216 -7.37 -7.96 23.40
C GLU A 216 -6.06 -8.71 23.11
N ALA A 217 -6.09 -9.75 22.27
CA ALA A 217 -4.88 -10.48 21.89
C ALA A 217 -3.86 -9.58 21.17
N GLN A 218 -4.32 -8.73 20.24
CA GLN A 218 -3.47 -7.78 19.53
C GLN A 218 -2.88 -6.72 20.47
N ALA A 219 -3.67 -6.22 21.43
CA ALA A 219 -3.19 -5.28 22.44
C ALA A 219 -2.07 -5.91 23.29
N ILE A 220 -2.27 -7.13 23.79
CA ILE A 220 -1.26 -7.87 24.56
C ILE A 220 0.03 -8.04 23.76
N VAL A 221 -0.07 -8.46 22.48
CA VAL A 221 1.12 -8.62 21.61
C VAL A 221 1.83 -7.28 21.45
N THR A 222 1.11 -6.20 21.16
CA THR A 222 1.69 -4.87 20.94
C THR A 222 2.36 -4.33 22.19
N ASP A 223 1.74 -4.50 23.36
CA ASP A 223 2.24 -4.03 24.66
C ASP A 223 3.49 -4.78 25.13
N LEU A 224 3.67 -6.04 24.72
CA LEU A 224 4.82 -6.87 25.08
C LEU A 224 5.98 -6.78 24.05
N CYS A 225 5.71 -6.29 22.85
CA CYS A 225 6.73 -6.10 21.82
C CYS A 225 7.60 -4.87 22.15
N ASN A 226 8.92 -5.09 22.24
CA ASN A 226 9.89 -4.02 22.47
C ASN A 226 10.60 -3.62 21.16
N GLU A 227 11.03 -2.36 21.08
CA GLU A 227 11.97 -1.92 20.05
C GLU A 227 13.29 -2.69 20.20
N LEU A 228 13.81 -3.22 19.11
CA LEU A 228 15.12 -3.87 19.09
C LEU A 228 16.24 -2.83 19.14
N ASP A 229 17.46 -3.28 19.45
CA ASP A 229 18.64 -2.44 19.34
C ASP A 229 18.81 -1.88 17.93
N THR A 230 19.66 -0.86 17.82
CA THR A 230 20.03 -0.25 16.55
C THR A 230 21.32 -0.84 16.00
N GLU A 231 21.55 -0.66 14.70
CA GLU A 231 22.81 -0.98 14.02
C GLU A 231 23.09 0.04 12.92
N LEU A 232 24.37 0.33 12.71
CA LEU A 232 24.83 1.20 11.62
C LEU A 232 24.99 0.36 10.35
N VAL A 233 24.32 0.75 9.27
CA VAL A 233 24.39 0.04 7.98
C VAL A 233 24.70 1.01 6.84
N PRO A 234 25.37 0.54 5.76
CA PRO A 234 25.47 1.30 4.52
C PRO A 234 24.08 1.61 3.94
N PHE A 235 23.87 2.81 3.42
CA PHE A 235 22.55 3.23 2.92
C PHE A 235 22.02 2.33 1.81
N GLN A 236 22.89 1.74 0.99
CA GLN A 236 22.51 0.86 -0.13
C GLN A 236 21.76 -0.41 0.32
N VAL A 237 21.96 -0.86 1.56
CA VAL A 237 21.29 -2.04 2.14
C VAL A 237 20.24 -1.67 3.19
N ALA A 238 19.98 -0.38 3.36
CA ALA A 238 19.01 0.13 4.34
C ALA A 238 17.56 0.13 3.83
N GLY A 239 17.33 -0.30 2.58
CA GLY A 239 15.98 -0.39 2.00
C GLY A 239 15.04 -1.27 2.83
N GLY A 240 13.85 -0.76 3.14
CA GLY A 240 12.84 -1.42 3.96
C GLY A 240 13.09 -1.34 5.47
N ARG A 241 14.25 -0.85 5.91
CA ARG A 241 14.61 -0.69 7.33
C ARG A 241 13.93 0.54 7.93
N ILE A 242 13.89 0.61 9.26
CA ILE A 242 13.37 1.76 10.01
C ILE A 242 14.55 2.55 10.55
N LEU A 243 14.58 3.85 10.25
CA LEU A 243 15.62 4.77 10.69
C LEU A 243 15.55 4.95 12.22
N ALA A 244 16.70 4.88 12.89
CA ALA A 244 16.80 4.97 14.35
C ALA A 244 17.19 6.35 14.88
N GLU A 245 17.63 7.26 14.01
CA GLU A 245 17.99 8.63 14.32
C GLU A 245 17.51 9.60 13.23
N ASP A 246 17.51 10.89 13.51
CA ASP A 246 17.25 11.91 12.50
C ASP A 246 18.48 12.07 11.59
N VAL A 247 18.26 12.30 10.28
CA VAL A 247 19.33 12.59 9.32
C VAL A 247 19.21 14.03 8.86
N TYR A 248 20.31 14.76 8.95
CA TYR A 248 20.42 16.16 8.58
C TYR A 248 21.36 16.32 7.38
N ALA A 249 21.11 17.32 6.53
CA ALA A 249 21.95 17.61 5.38
C ALA A 249 23.30 18.20 5.81
N LEU A 250 24.41 17.58 5.39
CA LEU A 250 25.76 18.07 5.69
C LEU A 250 26.13 19.31 4.87
N ASP A 251 25.65 19.34 3.62
CA ASP A 251 25.87 20.39 2.65
C ASP A 251 24.54 20.86 2.06
N ALA A 252 24.55 22.07 1.51
CA ALA A 252 23.39 22.63 0.81
C ALA A 252 23.24 21.98 -0.58
N LEU A 253 21.99 21.90 -1.07
CA LEU A 253 21.68 21.50 -2.44
C LEU A 253 20.91 22.61 -3.17
N PRO A 254 21.42 23.13 -4.30
CA PRO A 254 22.78 22.92 -4.80
C PRO A 254 23.82 23.58 -3.85
N PRO A 255 25.09 23.12 -3.86
CA PRO A 255 26.14 23.66 -2.98
C PRO A 255 26.77 24.96 -3.51
N PHE A 256 26.45 25.33 -4.75
CA PHE A 256 26.86 26.56 -5.43
C PHE A 256 25.65 27.11 -6.21
N PRO A 257 25.63 28.40 -6.60
CA PRO A 257 24.61 28.92 -7.51
C PRO A 257 24.67 28.16 -8.83
N ALA A 258 23.60 27.47 -9.20
CA ALA A 258 23.58 26.55 -10.33
C ALA A 258 22.62 27.04 -11.42
N SER A 259 23.02 26.90 -12.68
CA SER A 259 22.14 27.23 -13.80
C SER A 259 20.94 26.28 -13.88
N ILE A 260 19.74 26.83 -14.12
CA ILE A 260 18.51 26.07 -14.41
C ILE A 260 18.46 25.66 -15.89
N LYS A 261 19.18 26.37 -16.76
CA LYS A 261 19.06 26.29 -18.22
C LYS A 261 20.42 26.14 -18.90
N ASP A 262 20.40 25.62 -20.13
CA ASP A 262 21.51 25.79 -21.06
C ASP A 262 21.44 27.19 -21.67
N GLY A 263 22.55 27.93 -21.66
CA GLY A 263 22.51 29.33 -22.03
C GLY A 263 23.80 30.09 -21.73
N TYR A 264 23.67 31.33 -21.25
CA TYR A 264 24.79 32.22 -20.95
C TYR A 264 24.64 32.83 -19.57
N ALA A 265 25.67 32.67 -18.74
CA ALA A 265 25.81 33.41 -17.50
C ALA A 265 26.24 34.84 -17.83
N VAL A 266 25.45 35.81 -17.36
CA VAL A 266 25.58 37.24 -17.67
C VAL A 266 25.50 38.09 -16.41
N ILE A 267 26.00 39.32 -16.51
CA ILE A 267 25.75 40.38 -15.53
C ILE A 267 24.47 41.10 -15.94
N ALA A 268 23.43 41.01 -15.12
CA ALA A 268 22.10 41.47 -15.49
C ALA A 268 22.03 42.98 -15.76
N SER A 269 22.86 43.77 -15.08
CA SER A 269 22.93 45.22 -15.26
C SER A 269 23.41 45.66 -16.64
N ASP A 270 24.03 44.77 -17.42
CA ASP A 270 24.46 45.08 -18.79
C ASP A 270 23.25 45.14 -19.77
N GLY A 271 22.08 44.62 -19.38
CA GLY A 271 20.86 44.65 -20.19
C GLY A 271 20.85 43.64 -21.34
N ASP A 272 20.16 43.96 -22.43
CA ASP A 272 20.23 43.23 -23.70
C ASP A 272 21.42 43.69 -24.57
N GLY A 273 21.62 43.05 -25.73
CA GLY A 273 22.65 43.42 -26.70
C GLY A 273 23.84 42.46 -26.78
N LEU A 274 24.91 42.90 -27.42
CA LEU A 274 26.09 42.07 -27.73
C LEU A 274 26.90 41.74 -26.47
N ARG A 275 27.35 40.50 -26.37
CA ARG A 275 28.24 40.00 -25.32
C ARG A 275 29.35 39.18 -25.94
N GLN A 276 30.57 39.42 -25.47
CA GLN A 276 31.71 38.56 -25.78
C GLN A 276 31.61 37.28 -24.94
N VAL A 277 31.68 36.11 -25.57
CA VAL A 277 31.76 34.82 -24.88
C VAL A 277 33.22 34.59 -24.50
N VAL A 278 33.52 34.50 -23.21
CA VAL A 278 34.90 34.39 -22.70
C VAL A 278 35.22 33.05 -22.05
N ASP A 279 34.19 32.26 -21.75
CA ASP A 279 34.35 30.96 -21.11
C ASP A 279 33.20 30.02 -21.49
N ALA A 280 33.43 28.72 -21.32
CA ALA A 280 32.43 27.67 -21.48
C ALA A 280 32.46 26.73 -20.27
N ILE A 281 31.38 26.72 -19.50
CA ILE A 281 31.29 26.08 -18.20
C ILE A 281 30.28 24.92 -18.29
N PRO A 282 30.72 23.71 -18.68
CA PRO A 282 29.89 22.52 -18.61
C PRO A 282 29.66 22.08 -17.15
N ALA A 283 28.62 21.27 -16.94
CA ALA A 283 28.34 20.69 -15.63
C ALA A 283 29.54 19.87 -15.13
N GLY A 284 29.91 20.06 -13.86
CA GLY A 284 31.07 19.41 -13.23
C GLY A 284 32.42 20.10 -13.43
N SER A 285 32.45 21.25 -14.12
CA SER A 285 33.64 22.11 -14.24
C SER A 285 33.50 23.38 -13.41
N ASN A 286 34.62 24.03 -13.10
CA ASN A 286 34.65 25.34 -12.47
C ASN A 286 34.93 26.42 -13.53
N PRO A 287 34.46 27.66 -13.32
CA PRO A 287 34.82 28.78 -14.19
C PRO A 287 36.34 28.93 -14.28
N ALA A 288 36.86 29.06 -15.50
CA ALA A 288 38.28 29.27 -15.76
C ALA A 288 38.64 30.76 -15.83
N GLN A 289 37.68 31.60 -16.23
CA GLN A 289 37.86 33.03 -16.38
C GLN A 289 36.78 33.82 -15.64
N GLN A 290 37.16 34.99 -15.12
CA GLN A 290 36.20 35.92 -14.52
C GLN A 290 35.50 36.72 -15.62
N VAL A 291 34.16 36.71 -15.61
CA VAL A 291 33.35 37.49 -16.54
C VAL A 291 33.37 38.98 -16.16
N LYS A 292 33.54 39.86 -17.13
CA LYS A 292 33.50 41.34 -16.93
C LYS A 292 32.26 41.94 -17.61
N PRO A 293 31.89 43.21 -17.29
CA PRO A 293 30.81 43.90 -18.00
C PRO A 293 30.98 43.86 -19.52
N GLY A 294 29.91 43.53 -20.24
CA GLY A 294 29.90 43.30 -21.68
C GLY A 294 30.36 41.90 -22.11
N GLN A 295 30.69 41.02 -21.16
CA GLN A 295 31.10 39.63 -21.42
C GLN A 295 30.06 38.64 -20.85
N CYS A 296 30.15 37.39 -21.27
CA CYS A 296 29.35 36.29 -20.77
C CYS A 296 30.12 34.96 -20.83
N ALA A 297 29.64 33.97 -20.11
CA ALA A 297 30.14 32.60 -20.20
C ALA A 297 29.03 31.67 -20.69
N ARG A 298 29.33 30.84 -21.68
CA ARG A 298 28.44 29.74 -22.09
C ARG A 298 28.31 28.79 -20.91
N ILE A 299 27.09 28.46 -20.50
CA ILE A 299 26.83 27.66 -19.30
C ILE A 299 25.80 26.58 -19.58
N SER A 300 26.05 25.37 -19.07
CA SER A 300 25.10 24.26 -19.15
C SER A 300 24.22 24.17 -17.91
N THR A 301 23.10 23.49 -18.03
CA THR A 301 22.19 23.18 -16.92
C THR A 301 22.94 22.46 -15.80
N GLY A 302 22.80 22.96 -14.56
CA GLY A 302 23.47 22.44 -13.37
C GLY A 302 24.93 22.89 -13.18
N ALA A 303 25.52 23.62 -14.12
CA ALA A 303 26.86 24.16 -13.97
C ALA A 303 26.91 25.36 -12.98
N PRO A 304 28.04 25.61 -12.32
CA PRO A 304 28.20 26.73 -11.39
C PRO A 304 28.18 28.07 -12.13
N VAL A 305 27.39 29.02 -11.63
CA VAL A 305 27.34 30.39 -12.15
C VAL A 305 28.58 31.14 -11.66
N PRO A 306 29.43 31.68 -12.56
CA PRO A 306 30.65 32.40 -12.17
C PRO A 306 30.35 33.76 -11.56
N GLU A 307 31.10 34.18 -10.54
CA GLU A 307 31.09 35.58 -10.13
C GLU A 307 31.75 36.47 -11.21
N PRO A 308 31.22 37.67 -11.51
CA PRO A 308 30.10 38.35 -10.86
C PRO A 308 28.73 38.17 -11.57
N CYS A 309 28.57 37.15 -12.42
CA CYS A 309 27.29 36.92 -13.10
C CYS A 309 26.18 36.63 -12.09
N ASP A 310 25.03 37.27 -12.31
CA ASP A 310 23.87 37.22 -11.42
C ASP A 310 22.59 36.84 -12.16
N ALA A 311 22.66 36.47 -13.44
CA ALA A 311 21.56 35.90 -14.21
C ALA A 311 22.06 34.88 -15.25
N VAL A 312 21.18 33.96 -15.65
CA VAL A 312 21.36 33.12 -16.83
C VAL A 312 20.28 33.45 -17.85
N VAL A 313 20.69 33.57 -19.12
CA VAL A 313 19.78 33.69 -20.27
C VAL A 313 19.82 32.38 -21.04
N GLN A 314 18.67 31.71 -21.18
CA GLN A 314 18.57 30.48 -21.96
C GLN A 314 18.99 30.69 -23.42
N VAL A 315 19.55 29.67 -24.05
CA VAL A 315 20.08 29.78 -25.42
C VAL A 315 19.04 30.28 -26.43
N GLU A 316 17.77 29.94 -26.24
CA GLU A 316 16.66 30.34 -27.11
C GLU A 316 16.41 31.86 -27.11
N ASP A 317 16.83 32.57 -26.06
CA ASP A 317 16.72 34.03 -25.94
C ASP A 317 18.03 34.73 -26.36
N THR A 318 18.84 34.07 -27.18
CA THR A 318 20.09 34.60 -27.73
C THR A 318 20.22 34.34 -29.22
N GLU A 319 21.07 35.13 -29.88
CA GLU A 319 21.46 34.94 -31.28
C GLU A 319 22.99 34.88 -31.38
N LEU A 320 23.53 33.84 -32.02
CA LEU A 320 24.97 33.72 -32.26
C LEU A 320 25.38 34.72 -33.36
N VAL A 321 26.31 35.63 -33.03
CA VAL A 321 26.76 36.68 -33.95
C VAL A 321 28.08 36.30 -34.60
N HIS A 322 29.01 35.74 -33.82
CA HIS A 322 30.33 35.34 -34.31
C HIS A 322 30.79 34.07 -33.60
N ALA A 323 31.28 33.11 -34.39
CA ALA A 323 31.96 31.90 -33.94
C ALA A 323 33.37 31.81 -34.53
N SER A 324 34.24 30.99 -33.96
CA SER A 324 35.57 30.71 -34.49
C SER A 324 35.50 30.13 -35.91
N GLU A 325 36.59 30.28 -36.69
CA GLU A 325 36.63 29.82 -38.09
C GLU A 325 36.36 28.31 -38.25
N ASP A 326 36.73 27.52 -37.25
CA ASP A 326 36.48 26.07 -37.18
C ASP A 326 35.11 25.70 -36.57
N GLY A 327 34.33 26.69 -36.13
CA GLY A 327 33.02 26.52 -35.49
C GLY A 327 33.06 25.89 -34.09
N SER A 328 34.25 25.74 -33.49
CA SER A 328 34.40 25.07 -32.19
C SER A 328 34.04 25.95 -31.00
N GLN A 329 34.08 27.28 -31.15
CA GLN A 329 33.82 28.24 -30.09
C GLN A 329 32.88 29.35 -30.52
N GLU A 330 31.93 29.67 -29.65
CA GLU A 330 31.14 30.89 -29.75
C GLU A 330 32.02 32.04 -29.25
N ILE A 331 32.11 33.14 -30.01
CA ILE A 331 32.96 34.30 -29.69
C ILE A 331 32.09 35.49 -29.26
N GLU A 332 30.97 35.71 -29.95
CA GLU A 332 30.05 36.81 -29.67
C GLU A 332 28.61 36.38 -29.86
N VAL A 333 27.76 36.74 -28.90
CA VAL A 333 26.33 36.44 -28.89
C VAL A 333 25.55 37.70 -28.58
N LYS A 334 24.31 37.76 -29.07
CA LYS A 334 23.38 38.84 -28.78
C LYS A 334 22.30 38.33 -27.82
N ILE A 335 22.21 38.96 -26.66
CA ILE A 335 21.12 38.77 -25.72
C ILE A 335 19.90 39.52 -26.27
N LEU A 336 18.79 38.81 -26.50
CA LEU A 336 17.61 39.36 -27.17
C LEU A 336 16.69 40.15 -26.23
N LYS A 337 16.76 39.86 -24.93
CA LYS A 337 15.92 40.48 -23.90
C LYS A 337 16.74 40.73 -22.64
N ALA A 338 16.58 41.91 -22.04
CA ALA A 338 17.29 42.27 -20.83
C ALA A 338 16.95 41.28 -19.69
N PRO A 339 17.96 40.60 -19.12
CA PRO A 339 17.76 39.65 -18.02
C PRO A 339 17.47 40.36 -16.70
N THR A 340 16.95 39.61 -15.73
CA THR A 340 16.72 40.09 -14.36
C THR A 340 17.63 39.38 -13.35
N VAL A 341 18.00 40.06 -12.27
CA VAL A 341 18.86 39.50 -11.21
C VAL A 341 18.22 38.24 -10.62
N GLY A 342 18.97 37.14 -10.61
CA GLY A 342 18.57 35.82 -10.15
C GLY A 342 17.78 34.98 -11.17
N GLN A 343 17.58 35.48 -12.39
CA GLN A 343 16.89 34.74 -13.45
C GLN A 343 17.63 33.42 -13.75
N ASP A 344 16.86 32.33 -13.82
CA ASP A 344 17.33 31.00 -14.19
C ASP A 344 18.52 30.48 -13.35
N ILE A 345 18.65 30.95 -12.10
CA ILE A 345 19.67 30.50 -11.15
C ILE A 345 19.01 29.86 -9.93
N ARG A 346 19.40 28.62 -9.62
CA ARG A 346 19.15 28.00 -8.32
C ARG A 346 20.17 28.52 -7.33
N ARG A 347 19.69 29.24 -6.31
CA ARG A 347 20.54 29.72 -5.20
C ARG A 347 21.06 28.54 -4.39
N VAL A 348 22.18 28.75 -3.71
CA VAL A 348 22.73 27.78 -2.76
C VAL A 348 21.66 27.37 -1.76
N GLY A 349 21.44 26.07 -1.62
CA GLY A 349 20.47 25.51 -0.67
C GLY A 349 18.99 25.70 -1.02
N SER A 350 18.67 26.11 -2.25
CA SER A 350 17.27 26.29 -2.67
C SER A 350 16.43 25.02 -2.65
N ASP A 351 17.05 23.84 -2.76
CA ASP A 351 16.36 22.55 -2.59
C ASP A 351 16.49 22.04 -1.15
N ILE A 352 17.71 22.06 -0.61
CA ILE A 352 18.02 21.59 0.74
C ILE A 352 19.03 22.54 1.38
N GLU A 353 18.67 23.12 2.52
CA GLU A 353 19.57 23.95 3.29
C GLU A 353 20.57 23.09 4.08
N LYS A 354 21.78 23.62 4.27
CA LYS A 354 22.76 22.97 5.16
C LYS A 354 22.20 22.88 6.58
N GLY A 355 22.23 21.69 7.16
CA GLY A 355 21.69 21.41 8.50
C GLY A 355 20.19 21.17 8.54
N GLN A 356 19.50 21.16 7.40
CA GLN A 356 18.08 20.83 7.34
C GLN A 356 17.83 19.36 7.70
N LEU A 357 16.79 19.08 8.49
CA LEU A 357 16.29 17.71 8.72
C LEU A 357 15.72 17.16 7.41
N VAL A 358 16.32 16.10 6.88
CA VAL A 358 15.89 15.48 5.61
C VAL A 358 15.12 14.18 5.81
N LEU A 359 15.43 13.41 6.86
CA LEU A 359 14.67 12.21 7.23
C LEU A 359 14.55 12.14 8.76
N ALA A 360 13.33 11.95 9.25
CA ALA A 360 13.08 11.83 10.68
C ALA A 360 13.27 10.38 11.18
N ARG A 361 13.66 10.23 12.43
CA ARG A 361 13.66 8.95 13.16
C ARG A 361 12.29 8.26 13.01
N LYS A 362 12.31 6.93 12.95
CA LYS A 362 11.15 6.05 12.72
C LYS A 362 10.60 6.07 11.28
N THR A 363 11.24 6.76 10.36
CA THR A 363 10.90 6.67 8.93
C THR A 363 11.26 5.29 8.38
N LYS A 364 10.34 4.67 7.64
CA LYS A 364 10.61 3.44 6.89
C LYS A 364 11.25 3.80 5.55
N LEU A 365 12.49 3.39 5.35
CA LEU A 365 13.29 3.77 4.19
C LEU A 365 12.81 3.06 2.92
N GLY A 366 12.31 3.82 1.96
CA GLY A 366 12.02 3.42 0.59
C GLY A 366 13.06 3.92 -0.42
N PRO A 367 12.85 3.67 -1.73
CA PRO A 367 13.80 4.05 -2.77
C PRO A 367 14.13 5.55 -2.80
N SER A 368 13.13 6.42 -2.62
CA SER A 368 13.33 7.87 -2.58
C SER A 368 14.14 8.33 -1.38
N ASP A 369 13.95 7.69 -0.23
CA ASP A 369 14.70 8.01 1.00
C ASP A 369 16.18 7.63 0.83
N LEU A 370 16.46 6.49 0.19
CA LEU A 370 17.84 6.09 -0.13
C LEU A 370 18.50 7.07 -1.12
N GLY A 371 17.75 7.58 -2.09
CA GLY A 371 18.21 8.64 -2.99
C GLY A 371 18.50 9.95 -2.25
N LEU A 372 17.68 10.31 -1.27
CA LEU A 372 17.89 11.48 -0.43
C LEU A 372 19.12 11.33 0.47
N LEU A 373 19.31 10.17 1.10
CA LEU A 373 20.53 9.83 1.84
C LEU A 373 21.78 9.98 0.97
N ALA A 374 21.76 9.45 -0.25
CA ALA A 374 22.85 9.61 -1.20
C ALA A 374 23.09 11.09 -1.55
N THR A 375 22.02 11.86 -1.77
CA THR A 375 22.08 13.29 -2.12
C THR A 375 22.76 14.12 -1.04
N VAL A 376 22.48 13.83 0.23
CA VAL A 376 23.11 14.55 1.36
C VAL A 376 24.42 13.95 1.86
N GLY A 377 24.94 12.93 1.16
CA GLY A 377 26.20 12.26 1.53
C GLY A 377 26.10 11.36 2.78
N ALA A 378 24.90 11.01 3.24
CA ALA A 378 24.67 10.11 4.37
C ALA A 378 24.87 8.65 3.93
N THR A 379 26.14 8.24 3.81
CA THR A 379 26.51 6.91 3.29
C THR A 379 26.30 5.76 4.27
N SER A 380 26.14 6.06 5.56
CA SER A 380 25.79 5.09 6.60
C SER A 380 24.72 5.69 7.49
N VAL A 381 23.76 4.87 7.92
CA VAL A 381 22.61 5.29 8.74
C VAL A 381 22.36 4.31 9.87
N ASN A 382 22.04 4.83 11.07
CA ASN A 382 21.56 3.98 12.15
C ASN A 382 20.11 3.56 11.88
N VAL A 383 19.86 2.25 11.91
CA VAL A 383 18.54 1.65 11.73
C VAL A 383 18.25 0.69 12.87
N TYR A 384 16.97 0.42 13.12
CA TYR A 384 16.56 -0.64 14.04
C TYR A 384 16.91 -2.02 13.45
N LYS A 385 17.47 -2.92 14.26
CA LYS A 385 17.75 -4.31 13.88
C LYS A 385 16.48 -5.02 13.45
N LEU A 386 16.61 -5.96 12.52
CA LEU A 386 15.52 -6.84 12.16
C LEU A 386 15.37 -7.96 13.21
N PRO A 387 14.15 -8.32 13.64
CA PRO A 387 13.93 -9.52 14.42
C PRO A 387 14.39 -10.74 13.63
N ARG A 388 15.07 -11.66 14.32
CA ARG A 388 15.39 -12.99 13.81
C ARG A 388 14.29 -13.93 14.24
N VAL A 389 13.61 -14.55 13.27
CA VAL A 389 12.41 -15.35 13.54
C VAL A 389 12.71 -16.82 13.27
N ALA A 390 12.57 -17.68 14.28
CA ALA A 390 12.64 -19.12 14.10
C ALA A 390 11.24 -19.70 13.81
N VAL A 391 11.15 -20.65 12.88
CA VAL A 391 9.91 -21.34 12.54
C VAL A 391 10.08 -22.83 12.80
N LEU A 392 9.26 -23.36 13.72
CA LEU A 392 9.21 -24.76 14.12
C LEU A 392 7.82 -25.32 13.82
N SER A 393 7.75 -26.43 13.08
CA SER A 393 6.52 -27.23 13.01
C SER A 393 6.48 -28.25 14.12
N THR A 394 5.29 -28.64 14.56
CA THR A 394 5.09 -29.64 15.61
C THR A 394 4.04 -30.66 15.14
N GLY A 395 4.25 -31.93 15.42
CA GLY A 395 3.27 -32.99 15.16
C GLY A 395 3.89 -34.33 14.81
N ASN A 396 3.40 -35.41 15.41
CA ASN A 396 3.85 -36.77 15.12
C ASN A 396 3.53 -37.26 13.70
N GLU A 397 2.48 -36.69 13.09
CA GLU A 397 2.03 -36.94 11.72
C GLU A 397 2.86 -36.19 10.67
N VAL A 398 3.54 -35.12 11.08
CA VAL A 398 4.19 -34.18 10.16
C VAL A 398 5.55 -34.72 9.71
N VAL A 399 5.78 -34.75 8.40
CA VAL A 399 7.06 -35.14 7.79
C VAL A 399 7.57 -34.09 6.81
N ALA A 400 8.86 -34.16 6.46
CA ALA A 400 9.45 -33.24 5.51
C ALA A 400 8.78 -33.36 4.11
N PRO A 401 8.76 -32.29 3.30
CA PRO A 401 8.12 -32.30 1.98
C PRO A 401 8.64 -33.41 1.04
N GLY A 402 9.95 -33.72 1.12
CA GLY A 402 10.60 -34.74 0.30
C GLY A 402 10.37 -36.19 0.77
N SER A 403 9.70 -36.42 1.91
CA SER A 403 9.49 -37.75 2.46
C SER A 403 8.43 -38.54 1.67
N VAL A 404 8.64 -39.86 1.58
CA VAL A 404 7.61 -40.82 1.16
C VAL A 404 6.59 -40.96 2.28
N LEU A 405 5.31 -40.73 1.99
CA LEU A 405 4.25 -40.75 3.00
C LEU A 405 3.92 -42.17 3.42
N LYS A 406 3.80 -42.37 4.73
CA LYS A 406 3.16 -43.55 5.33
C LYS A 406 1.72 -43.22 5.75
N PRO A 407 0.85 -44.21 5.93
CA PRO A 407 -0.48 -43.99 6.49
C PRO A 407 -0.43 -43.18 7.79
N GLY A 408 -1.27 -42.15 7.90
CA GLY A 408 -1.30 -41.24 9.04
C GLY A 408 -0.26 -40.12 9.02
N GLN A 409 0.50 -39.95 7.93
CA GLN A 409 1.46 -38.86 7.78
C GLN A 409 1.01 -37.82 6.76
N ILE A 410 1.40 -36.56 7.00
CA ILE A 410 1.21 -35.42 6.09
C ILE A 410 2.51 -34.62 5.98
N ARG A 411 2.69 -33.92 4.86
CA ARG A 411 3.87 -33.08 4.63
C ARG A 411 3.72 -31.74 5.34
N ASP A 412 4.83 -31.27 5.90
CA ASP A 412 4.93 -29.92 6.43
C ASP A 412 4.78 -28.87 5.32
N SER A 413 3.68 -28.12 5.37
CA SER A 413 3.40 -27.00 4.47
C SER A 413 3.44 -25.64 5.19
N ASN A 414 3.15 -25.63 6.49
CA ASN A 414 3.08 -24.41 7.29
C ASN A 414 4.46 -23.77 7.41
N LYS A 415 5.49 -24.56 7.73
CA LYS A 415 6.84 -24.02 7.87
C LYS A 415 7.33 -23.38 6.58
N THR A 416 7.17 -24.05 5.44
CA THR A 416 7.50 -23.50 4.12
C THR A 416 6.75 -22.19 3.86
N THR A 417 5.45 -22.15 4.18
CA THR A 417 4.62 -20.95 3.99
C THR A 417 5.09 -19.79 4.87
N LEU A 418 5.43 -20.07 6.14
CA LEU A 418 5.88 -19.04 7.09
C LEU A 418 7.29 -18.53 6.77
N LEU A 419 8.25 -19.41 6.48
CA LEU A 419 9.61 -19.04 6.08
C LEU A 419 9.60 -18.14 4.84
N THR A 420 8.89 -18.57 3.78
CA THR A 420 8.80 -17.79 2.54
C THR A 420 8.02 -16.48 2.73
N SER A 421 7.03 -16.46 3.62
CA SER A 421 6.32 -15.23 3.97
C SER A 421 7.25 -14.23 4.65
N LEU A 422 8.05 -14.66 5.64
CA LEU A 422 9.03 -13.83 6.35
C LEU A 422 10.10 -13.27 5.42
N GLU A 423 10.65 -14.11 4.52
CA GLU A 423 11.61 -13.68 3.50
C GLU A 423 11.01 -12.61 2.58
N LYS A 424 9.77 -12.80 2.12
CA LYS A 424 9.06 -11.85 1.25
C LYS A 424 8.88 -10.47 1.89
N ILE A 425 8.69 -10.40 3.21
CA ILE A 425 8.59 -9.12 3.94
C ILE A 425 9.93 -8.64 4.50
N GLY A 426 11.04 -9.32 4.16
CA GLY A 426 12.41 -8.87 4.44
C GLY A 426 12.93 -9.22 5.85
N PHE A 427 12.31 -10.15 6.57
CA PHE A 427 12.81 -10.59 7.88
C PHE A 427 13.64 -11.88 7.76
N PRO A 428 14.82 -11.94 8.41
CA PRO A 428 15.63 -13.15 8.43
C PRO A 428 14.92 -14.25 9.22
N ALA A 429 14.70 -15.39 8.56
CA ALA A 429 14.02 -16.54 9.13
C ALA A 429 14.98 -17.73 9.32
N HIS A 430 14.74 -18.54 10.36
CA HIS A 430 15.49 -19.75 10.66
C HIS A 430 14.56 -20.97 10.67
N ASP A 431 14.88 -21.99 9.89
CA ASP A 431 14.17 -23.28 9.92
C ASP A 431 14.62 -24.09 11.14
N ALA A 432 13.74 -24.23 12.14
CA ALA A 432 13.98 -25.00 13.36
C ALA A 432 13.55 -26.48 13.26
N GLY A 433 13.18 -26.96 12.07
CA GLY A 433 12.82 -28.35 11.83
C GLY A 433 11.36 -28.69 12.13
N ILE A 434 11.10 -29.97 12.45
CA ILE A 434 9.78 -30.50 12.83
C ILE A 434 9.93 -31.21 14.17
N ALA A 435 9.32 -30.71 15.25
CA ALA A 435 9.29 -31.34 16.56
C ALA A 435 8.24 -32.46 16.62
N ARG A 436 8.57 -33.56 17.28
CA ARG A 436 7.63 -34.60 17.69
C ARG A 436 6.80 -34.12 18.88
N ASP A 437 5.64 -34.73 19.12
CA ASP A 437 4.77 -34.38 20.25
C ASP A 437 5.29 -34.95 21.57
N GLU A 438 6.56 -34.64 21.87
CA GLU A 438 7.33 -35.11 23.02
C GLU A 438 7.94 -33.88 23.71
N TYR A 439 7.89 -33.87 25.05
CA TYR A 439 8.36 -32.72 25.83
C TYR A 439 9.85 -32.43 25.57
N GLU A 440 10.69 -33.46 25.55
CA GLU A 440 12.13 -33.31 25.37
C GLU A 440 12.50 -32.73 24.01
N ASP A 441 11.81 -33.13 22.94
CA ASP A 441 12.08 -32.63 21.58
C ASP A 441 11.67 -31.16 21.44
N HIS A 442 10.52 -30.76 22.00
CA HIS A 442 10.13 -29.35 22.06
C HIS A 442 11.13 -28.51 22.86
N ALA A 443 11.50 -28.97 24.06
CA ALA A 443 12.42 -28.25 24.92
C ALA A 443 13.82 -28.13 24.31
N HIS A 444 14.27 -29.13 23.55
CA HIS A 444 15.55 -29.08 22.84
C HIS A 444 15.53 -28.08 21.69
N LYS A 445 14.44 -27.99 20.91
CA LYS A 445 14.34 -27.10 19.75
C LYS A 445 14.02 -25.65 20.08
N LEU A 446 13.42 -25.39 21.24
CA LEU A 446 13.15 -24.04 21.72
C LEU A 446 14.35 -23.37 22.40
N LYS A 447 15.34 -24.15 22.85
CA LYS A 447 16.62 -23.65 23.37
C LYS A 447 17.57 -23.33 22.22
#